data_AF-A0A6M0BHH2-F1
#
_entry.id   AF-A0A6M0BHH2-F1
#
_cell.length_a   1.000
_cell.length_b   1.000
_cell.length_c   1.000
_cell.angle_alpha   90.00
_cell.angle_beta   90.00
_cell.angle_gamma   90.00
#
_symmetry.space_group_name_H-M   'P 1'
#
loop_
_entity.id
_entity.type
_entity.pdbx_description
1 polymer ?
#
loop_
_entity_poly.entity_id
_entity_poly.type
_entity_poly.pdbx_seq_one_letter_code
_entity_poly.pdbx_strand_id
1 'polypeptide(L)'
;DLTIKYQDYLVIYHLYSPPGQIDEFAAFIKRIAELVGEWHKIFYITPDKLSDIESRLDYSSPSKIFRIVHEMVGTNRADEIYLCRNWMFGNKLLINTYKSALTICYGDSIGFYFSVKSKALFADKPEPKFNLIRYIQKKQKALVRKIKTSLRLITYLKIRPKFDIGYFVLPEAFGESPPMKTVTLNKVWLLETFQKLRGLVNPEYVLQFRNKIAESPVSILLTSNFSEARRMSQDNEIAAYREFLIAEGIEPNTVLVIKPHPRDDNVKLQKLEDALSDLFDKIIILSEPDLFFLPFEVFFAEAFLPLDSNPNNQPRVFAVSTACVSLKLLFNVPSIVGFGEQITSKLFYENYAAGRLEHEQELRAAINNVEVPGIISEHHESPTYQSI
;
A
#
# COMPACT_ATOMS: atom_id res chain seq x y z
N ASP A 1 -29.12 11.48 22.45
CA ASP A 1 -28.92 10.21 21.72
C ASP A 1 -29.61 10.21 20.37
N LEU A 2 -28.90 10.64 19.34
CA LEU A 2 -29.24 10.29 17.96
C LEU A 2 -28.17 9.29 17.55
N THR A 3 -28.47 8.00 17.66
CA THR A 3 -27.66 6.94 17.06
C THR A 3 -27.80 7.06 15.54
N ILE A 4 -26.96 7.89 14.94
CA ILE A 4 -26.84 7.99 13.48
C ILE A 4 -26.37 6.62 12.99
N LYS A 5 -27.21 5.95 12.21
CA LYS A 5 -26.86 4.68 11.56
C LYS A 5 -26.32 4.96 10.18
N TYR A 6 -25.04 4.70 9.97
CA TYR A 6 -24.39 4.80 8.68
C TYR A 6 -24.74 3.61 7.78
N GLN A 7 -24.70 3.83 6.47
CA GLN A 7 -24.73 2.78 5.46
C GLN A 7 -23.40 2.81 4.73
N ASP A 8 -22.50 1.89 5.06
CA ASP A 8 -21.14 1.91 4.56
C ASP A 8 -20.99 1.14 3.25
N TYR A 9 -20.30 1.74 2.29
CA TYR A 9 -20.04 1.18 0.97
C TYR A 9 -18.54 1.12 0.71
N LEU A 10 -18.01 -0.03 0.33
CA LEU A 10 -16.62 -0.18 -0.09
C LEU A 10 -16.57 -0.30 -1.61
N VAL A 11 -15.75 0.53 -2.25
CA VAL A 11 -15.47 0.44 -3.68
C VAL A 11 -14.00 0.07 -3.87
N ILE A 12 -13.75 -1.14 -4.35
CA ILE A 12 -12.42 -1.67 -4.67
C ILE A 12 -12.12 -1.37 -6.14
N TYR A 13 -10.98 -0.74 -6.43
CA TYR A 13 -10.53 -0.43 -7.79
C TYR A 13 -9.05 -0.04 -7.80
N HIS A 14 -8.41 0.01 -8.98
CA HIS A 14 -7.02 0.46 -9.14
C HIS A 14 -6.01 -0.21 -8.19
N LEU A 15 -6.06 -1.55 -8.10
CA LEU A 15 -5.08 -2.29 -7.31
C LEU A 15 -3.68 -2.29 -7.95
N TYR A 16 -3.61 -2.07 -9.27
CA TYR A 16 -2.39 -2.08 -10.08
C TYR A 16 -1.57 -3.37 -9.94
N SER A 17 -2.24 -4.51 -9.71
CA SER A 17 -1.64 -5.84 -9.77
C SER A 17 -1.37 -6.25 -11.21
N PRO A 18 -0.36 -7.10 -11.48
CA PRO A 18 -0.20 -7.77 -12.76
C PRO A 18 -1.49 -8.47 -13.24
N PRO A 19 -1.70 -8.59 -14.57
CA PRO A 19 -2.79 -9.40 -15.12
C PRO A 19 -2.74 -10.84 -14.58
N GLY A 20 -3.89 -11.41 -14.26
CA GLY A 20 -4.00 -12.76 -13.68
C GLY A 20 -4.02 -12.82 -12.16
N GLN A 21 -3.55 -11.79 -11.44
CA GLN A 21 -3.60 -11.74 -9.96
C GLN A 21 -4.65 -10.76 -9.42
N ILE A 22 -5.08 -9.80 -10.23
CA ILE A 22 -5.86 -8.65 -9.75
C ILE A 22 -7.23 -9.02 -9.16
N ASP A 23 -7.89 -10.03 -9.72
CA ASP A 23 -9.22 -10.45 -9.25
C ASP A 23 -9.12 -11.25 -7.94
N GLU A 24 -8.05 -12.03 -7.78
CA GLU A 24 -7.74 -12.72 -6.53
C GLU A 24 -7.40 -11.71 -5.42
N PHE A 25 -6.60 -10.68 -5.74
CA PHE A 25 -6.31 -9.60 -4.79
C PHE A 25 -7.58 -8.85 -4.38
N ALA A 26 -8.47 -8.54 -5.34
CA ALA A 26 -9.75 -7.90 -5.05
C ALA A 26 -10.65 -8.77 -4.17
N ALA A 27 -10.69 -10.09 -4.41
CA ALA A 27 -11.42 -11.04 -3.57
C ALA A 27 -10.85 -11.09 -2.14
N PHE A 28 -9.53 -11.05 -2.00
CA PHE A 28 -8.88 -11.02 -0.69
C PHE A 28 -9.17 -9.71 0.07
N ILE A 29 -9.15 -8.55 -0.60
CA ILE A 29 -9.54 -7.27 0.02
C ILE A 29 -11.00 -7.32 0.49
N LYS A 30 -11.90 -7.93 -0.30
CA LYS A 30 -13.29 -8.12 0.11
C LYS A 30 -13.39 -8.96 1.40
N ARG A 31 -12.64 -10.07 1.49
CA ARG A 31 -12.57 -10.91 2.70
C ARG A 31 -12.05 -10.13 3.91
N ILE A 32 -11.01 -9.32 3.75
CA ILE A 32 -10.52 -8.40 4.79
C ILE A 32 -11.62 -7.44 5.23
N ALA A 33 -12.29 -6.80 4.27
CA ALA A 33 -13.33 -5.80 4.55
C ALA A 33 -14.47 -6.39 5.39
N GLU A 34 -14.93 -7.60 5.05
CA GLU A 34 -16.00 -8.32 5.75
C GLU A 34 -15.61 -8.71 7.20
N LEU A 35 -14.32 -8.81 7.52
CA LEU A 35 -13.84 -9.09 8.87
C LEU A 35 -13.70 -7.84 9.74
N VAL A 36 -13.36 -6.69 9.15
CA VAL A 36 -13.04 -5.48 9.92
C VAL A 36 -14.26 -4.64 10.26
N GLY A 37 -15.33 -4.73 9.48
CA GLY A 37 -16.54 -3.92 9.67
C GLY A 37 -17.75 -4.44 8.91
N GLU A 38 -18.89 -3.82 9.21
CA GLU A 38 -20.16 -4.08 8.52
C GLU A 38 -20.26 -3.22 7.26
N TRP A 39 -20.58 -3.83 6.13
CA TRP A 39 -20.74 -3.13 4.86
C TRP A 39 -22.14 -3.36 4.31
N HIS A 40 -22.81 -2.27 3.92
CA HIS A 40 -24.06 -2.39 3.17
C HIS A 40 -23.80 -3.02 1.79
N LYS A 41 -22.69 -2.64 1.14
CA LYS A 41 -22.26 -3.25 -0.11
C LYS A 41 -20.76 -3.07 -0.34
N ILE A 42 -20.11 -4.14 -0.77
CA ILE A 42 -18.73 -4.13 -1.29
C ILE A 42 -18.80 -4.36 -2.79
N PHE A 43 -18.19 -3.47 -3.57
CA PHE A 43 -18.19 -3.55 -5.02
C PHE A 43 -16.78 -3.39 -5.59
N TYR A 44 -16.43 -4.24 -6.56
CA TYR A 44 -15.15 -4.18 -7.26
C TYR A 44 -15.37 -3.68 -8.69
N ILE A 45 -14.77 -2.53 -9.03
CA ILE A 45 -14.72 -2.02 -10.40
C ILE A 45 -13.51 -2.63 -11.09
N THR A 46 -13.74 -3.55 -12.03
CA THR A 46 -12.68 -4.19 -12.81
C THR A 46 -11.90 -3.18 -13.65
N PRO A 47 -10.63 -3.46 -14.01
CA PRO A 47 -9.83 -2.59 -14.89
C PRO A 47 -10.52 -2.26 -16.20
N ASP A 48 -11.13 -3.26 -16.85
CA ASP A 48 -11.84 -3.09 -18.12
C ASP A 48 -13.03 -2.14 -17.98
N LYS A 49 -13.80 -2.28 -16.89
CA LYS A 49 -14.94 -1.41 -16.63
C LYS A 49 -14.50 0.03 -16.35
N LEU A 50 -13.40 0.20 -15.64
CA LEU A 50 -12.85 1.51 -15.32
C LEU A 50 -12.28 2.18 -16.58
N SER A 51 -11.60 1.43 -17.43
CA SER A 51 -11.09 1.86 -18.75
C SER A 51 -12.24 2.25 -19.70
N ASP A 52 -13.32 1.46 -19.71
CA ASP A 52 -14.56 1.78 -20.45
C ASP A 52 -15.13 3.14 -20.02
N ILE A 53 -15.22 3.39 -18.70
CA ILE A 53 -15.68 4.68 -18.17
C ILE A 53 -14.72 5.82 -18.56
N GLU A 54 -13.41 5.61 -18.43
CA GLU A 54 -12.40 6.61 -18.79
C GLU A 54 -12.53 7.02 -20.26
N SER A 55 -12.67 6.04 -21.16
CA SER A 55 -12.84 6.28 -22.59
C SER A 55 -14.10 7.13 -22.89
N ARG A 56 -15.17 6.93 -22.13
CA ARG A 56 -16.47 7.60 -22.33
C ARG A 56 -16.50 9.05 -21.89
N LEU A 57 -15.53 9.52 -21.09
CA LEU A 57 -15.53 10.89 -20.57
C LEU A 57 -15.53 11.94 -21.68
N ASP A 58 -14.87 11.66 -22.81
CA ASP A 58 -14.68 12.61 -23.92
C ASP A 58 -15.88 12.73 -24.87
N TYR A 59 -16.93 11.92 -24.68
CA TYR A 59 -18.14 11.93 -25.51
C TYR A 59 -19.45 11.66 -24.76
N SER A 60 -19.41 11.55 -23.43
CA SER A 60 -20.60 11.36 -22.59
C SER A 60 -20.81 12.50 -21.62
N SER A 61 -22.08 12.88 -21.42
CA SER A 61 -22.47 13.89 -20.44
C SER A 61 -22.18 13.42 -19.00
N PRO A 62 -21.93 14.36 -18.06
CA PRO A 62 -21.73 14.02 -16.65
C PRO A 62 -22.87 13.19 -16.05
N SER A 63 -24.12 13.49 -16.42
CA SER A 63 -25.29 12.73 -15.95
C SER A 63 -25.25 11.26 -16.36
N LYS A 64 -24.78 10.94 -17.57
CA LYS A 64 -24.66 9.56 -18.05
C LYS A 64 -23.54 8.82 -17.31
N ILE A 65 -22.36 9.45 -17.19
CA ILE A 65 -21.22 8.85 -16.49
C ILE A 65 -21.53 8.61 -15.03
N PHE A 66 -22.05 9.61 -14.32
CA PHE A 66 -22.34 9.49 -12.89
C PHE A 66 -23.48 8.52 -12.61
N ARG A 67 -24.48 8.41 -13.51
CA ARG A 67 -25.51 7.37 -13.39
C ARG A 67 -24.92 5.96 -13.45
N ILE A 68 -23.97 5.70 -14.35
CA ILE A 68 -23.27 4.39 -14.41
C ILE A 68 -22.57 4.12 -13.08
N VAL A 69 -21.89 5.12 -12.50
CA VAL A 69 -21.21 4.96 -11.21
C VAL A 69 -22.21 4.69 -10.08
N HIS A 70 -23.32 5.43 -10.02
CA HIS A 70 -24.37 5.20 -9.02
C HIS A 70 -24.99 3.80 -9.12
N GLU A 71 -25.27 3.32 -10.34
CA GLU A 71 -25.81 1.97 -10.57
C GLU A 71 -24.82 0.89 -10.13
N MET A 72 -23.53 1.06 -10.42
CA MET A 72 -22.48 0.11 -10.00
C MET A 72 -22.33 0.07 -8.47
N VAL A 73 -22.11 1.23 -7.83
CA VAL A 73 -21.92 1.33 -6.38
C VAL A 73 -23.20 0.93 -5.64
N GLY A 74 -24.37 1.24 -6.18
CA GLY A 74 -25.67 0.93 -5.58
C GLY A 74 -26.24 2.05 -4.72
N THR A 75 -25.67 3.27 -4.80
CA THR A 75 -26.23 4.46 -4.18
C THR A 75 -26.03 5.67 -5.10
N ASN A 76 -26.96 6.63 -5.05
CA ASN A 76 -26.88 7.89 -5.79
C ASN A 76 -26.49 9.10 -4.92
N ARG A 77 -26.25 8.85 -3.62
CA ARG A 77 -25.88 9.86 -2.62
C ARG A 77 -24.86 9.27 -1.67
N ALA A 78 -23.92 10.11 -1.26
CA ALA A 78 -23.05 9.86 -0.11
C ALA A 78 -22.95 11.18 0.67
N ASP A 79 -22.93 11.07 2.00
CA ASP A 79 -22.67 12.21 2.88
C ASP A 79 -21.16 12.39 3.12
N GLU A 80 -20.40 11.30 3.04
CA GLU A 80 -18.95 11.26 3.23
C GLU A 80 -18.29 10.37 2.17
N ILE A 81 -17.06 10.72 1.76
CA ILE A 81 -16.23 9.90 0.88
C ILE A 81 -14.80 9.82 1.43
N TYR A 82 -14.34 8.59 1.68
CA TYR A 82 -13.03 8.30 2.26
C TYR A 82 -12.06 7.84 1.17
N LEU A 83 -10.94 8.54 0.98
CA LEU A 83 -9.94 8.22 -0.04
C LEU A 83 -8.51 8.50 0.43
N CYS A 84 -7.57 7.61 0.14
CA CYS A 84 -6.16 7.84 0.51
C CYS A 84 -5.49 8.98 -0.29
N ARG A 85 -5.98 9.23 -1.51
CA ARG A 85 -5.35 10.15 -2.49
C ARG A 85 -6.44 10.83 -3.33
N ASN A 86 -6.14 11.92 -4.02
CA ASN A 86 -7.13 12.65 -4.85
C ASN A 86 -6.74 12.79 -6.33
N TRP A 87 -5.62 12.17 -6.76
CA TRP A 87 -5.10 12.32 -8.12
C TRP A 87 -5.32 11.11 -9.03
N MET A 88 -5.60 9.93 -8.47
CA MET A 88 -5.89 8.71 -9.26
C MET A 88 -7.25 8.84 -9.94
N PHE A 89 -7.40 8.24 -11.13
CA PHE A 89 -8.62 8.40 -11.94
C PHE A 89 -9.90 7.96 -11.19
N GLY A 90 -9.92 6.78 -10.57
CA GLY A 90 -11.08 6.31 -9.80
C GLY A 90 -11.44 7.22 -8.63
N ASN A 91 -10.45 7.75 -7.90
CA ASN A 91 -10.67 8.70 -6.80
C ASN A 91 -11.31 9.99 -7.33
N LYS A 92 -10.81 10.51 -8.45
CA LYS A 92 -11.43 11.66 -9.14
C LYS A 92 -12.85 11.35 -9.58
N LEU A 93 -13.09 10.17 -10.15
CA LEU A 93 -14.40 9.74 -10.62
C LEU A 93 -15.41 9.74 -9.46
N LEU A 94 -15.07 9.12 -8.32
CA LEU A 94 -15.96 9.05 -7.16
C LEU A 94 -16.21 10.44 -6.53
N ILE A 95 -15.17 11.26 -6.32
CA ILE A 95 -15.36 12.61 -5.75
C ILE A 95 -16.24 13.50 -6.66
N ASN A 96 -16.07 13.41 -7.98
CA ASN A 96 -16.89 14.20 -8.90
C ASN A 96 -18.33 13.64 -9.03
N THR A 97 -18.52 12.33 -8.83
CA THR A 97 -19.83 11.68 -8.79
C THR A 97 -20.60 12.11 -7.54
N TYR A 98 -19.98 12.02 -6.36
CA TYR A 98 -20.56 12.39 -5.06
C TYR A 98 -20.13 13.79 -4.61
N LYS A 99 -20.32 14.78 -5.48
CA LYS A 99 -19.81 16.16 -5.31
C LYS A 99 -20.22 16.89 -4.03
N SER A 100 -21.28 16.44 -3.36
CA SER A 100 -21.81 17.04 -2.13
C SER A 100 -21.31 16.36 -0.87
N ALA A 101 -20.61 15.22 -1.01
CA ALA A 101 -20.06 14.50 0.13
C ALA A 101 -18.88 15.26 0.74
N LEU A 102 -18.75 15.17 2.06
CA LEU A 102 -17.54 15.56 2.77
C LEU A 102 -16.39 14.67 2.29
N THR A 103 -15.32 15.28 1.78
CA THR A 103 -14.19 14.55 1.19
C THR A 103 -13.09 14.35 2.22
N ILE A 104 -12.94 13.11 2.68
CA ILE A 104 -12.07 12.71 3.79
C ILE A 104 -10.84 11.98 3.27
N CYS A 105 -9.66 12.42 3.71
CA CYS A 105 -8.42 11.72 3.45
C CYS A 105 -8.12 10.73 4.57
N TYR A 106 -7.86 9.46 4.27
CA TYR A 106 -7.28 8.55 5.23
C TYR A 106 -5.82 8.25 4.86
N GLY A 107 -5.00 7.91 5.84
CA GLY A 107 -3.59 7.63 5.59
C GLY A 107 -3.35 6.37 4.76
N ASP A 108 -2.31 6.41 3.92
CA ASP A 108 -1.84 5.27 3.14
C ASP A 108 -1.17 4.22 4.05
N SER A 109 -1.16 2.96 3.63
CA SER A 109 -0.62 1.84 4.42
C SER A 109 -1.18 1.85 5.86
N ILE A 110 -0.33 1.94 6.88
CA ILE A 110 -0.70 2.01 8.30
C ILE A 110 -1.11 3.42 8.77
N GLY A 111 -1.49 4.30 7.86
CA GLY A 111 -2.02 5.62 8.19
C GLY A 111 -1.03 6.78 7.98
N PHE A 112 -0.18 6.71 6.96
CA PHE A 112 0.75 7.79 6.58
C PHE A 112 0.11 8.83 5.67
N TYR A 113 0.54 10.08 5.82
CA TYR A 113 0.31 11.08 4.78
C TYR A 113 1.41 11.01 3.71
N PHE A 114 1.02 10.94 2.43
CA PHE A 114 1.93 11.11 1.30
C PHE A 114 1.61 12.38 0.53
N SER A 115 2.62 13.26 0.46
CA SER A 115 2.50 14.49 -0.30
C SER A 115 2.40 14.26 -1.81
N VAL A 116 1.64 15.13 -2.47
CA VAL A 116 1.61 15.23 -3.94
C VAL A 116 2.93 15.71 -4.54
N LYS A 117 3.87 16.17 -3.70
CA LYS A 117 5.22 16.58 -4.09
C LYS A 117 6.28 15.52 -3.82
N SER A 118 5.91 14.42 -3.15
CA SER A 118 6.86 13.38 -2.76
C SER A 118 7.55 12.79 -4.01
N LYS A 119 8.88 12.95 -4.08
CA LYS A 119 9.70 12.35 -5.15
C LYS A 119 9.75 10.83 -5.05
N ALA A 120 9.40 10.27 -3.90
CA ALA A 120 9.17 8.84 -3.73
C ALA A 120 8.05 8.30 -4.62
N LEU A 121 7.08 9.15 -5.00
CA LEU A 121 5.92 8.78 -5.81
C LEU A 121 5.98 9.31 -7.24
N PHE A 122 6.64 10.44 -7.46
CA PHE A 122 6.69 11.11 -8.74
C PHE A 122 8.13 11.26 -9.22
N ALA A 123 8.41 10.76 -10.42
CA ALA A 123 9.68 10.97 -11.08
C ALA A 123 9.95 12.46 -11.30
N ASP A 124 11.22 12.84 -11.24
CA ASP A 124 11.65 14.13 -11.76
C ASP A 124 11.34 14.18 -13.26
N LYS A 125 10.53 15.15 -13.65
CA LYS A 125 10.18 15.37 -15.04
C LYS A 125 11.11 16.44 -15.60
N PRO A 126 11.85 16.16 -16.68
CA PRO A 126 12.61 17.20 -17.35
C PRO A 126 11.65 18.30 -17.79
N GLU A 127 12.10 19.56 -17.69
CA GLU A 127 11.30 20.68 -18.14
C GLU A 127 10.94 20.49 -19.62
N PRO A 128 9.65 20.54 -19.99
CA PRO A 128 9.26 20.37 -21.36
C PRO A 128 9.80 21.53 -22.19
N LYS A 129 10.66 21.23 -23.17
CA LYS A 129 11.14 22.23 -24.13
C LYS A 129 9.94 22.93 -24.79
N PHE A 130 9.92 24.26 -24.74
CA PHE A 130 8.84 25.05 -25.30
C PHE A 130 8.72 24.78 -26.80
N ASN A 131 7.49 24.49 -27.26
CA ASN A 131 7.18 24.29 -28.66
C ASN A 131 5.89 25.04 -28.99
N LEU A 132 6.01 26.07 -29.83
CA LEU A 132 4.92 26.99 -30.17
C LEU A 132 3.74 26.28 -30.86
N ILE A 133 4.01 25.33 -31.75
CA ILE A 133 2.97 24.56 -32.46
C ILE A 133 2.16 23.74 -31.46
N ARG A 134 2.85 23.00 -30.56
CA ARG A 134 2.19 22.24 -29.49
C ARG A 134 1.41 23.15 -28.55
N TYR A 135 1.93 24.34 -28.26
CA TYR A 135 1.24 25.33 -27.42
C TYR A 135 -0.07 25.80 -28.05
N ILE A 136 -0.05 26.19 -29.33
CA ILE A 136 -1.25 26.63 -30.07
C ILE A 136 -2.28 25.49 -30.15
N GLN A 137 -1.84 24.28 -30.52
CA GLN A 137 -2.71 23.09 -30.56
C GLN A 137 -3.33 22.81 -29.19
N LYS A 138 -2.56 22.94 -28.11
CA LYS A 138 -3.04 22.75 -26.74
C LYS A 138 -4.09 23.81 -26.36
N LYS A 139 -3.90 25.07 -26.76
CA LYS A 139 -4.89 26.14 -26.54
C LYS A 139 -6.19 25.90 -27.30
N GLN A 140 -6.11 25.52 -28.58
CA GLN A 140 -7.29 25.19 -29.37
C GLN A 140 -8.06 24.01 -28.77
N LYS A 141 -7.36 22.91 -28.44
CA LYS A 141 -7.96 21.75 -27.77
C LYS A 141 -8.60 22.14 -26.42
N ALA A 142 -7.94 23.00 -25.64
CA ALA A 142 -8.49 23.48 -24.38
C ALA A 142 -9.76 24.32 -24.56
N LEU A 143 -9.82 25.18 -25.58
CA LEU A 143 -11.00 25.98 -25.89
C LEU A 143 -12.18 25.09 -26.30
N VAL A 144 -11.96 24.15 -27.23
CA VAL A 144 -12.98 23.18 -27.65
C VAL A 144 -13.48 22.37 -26.46
N ARG A 145 -12.55 21.90 -25.59
CA ARG A 145 -12.90 21.18 -24.38
C ARG A 145 -13.75 22.04 -23.44
N LYS A 146 -13.38 23.31 -23.22
CA LYS A 146 -14.14 24.25 -22.39
C LYS A 146 -15.57 24.44 -22.90
N ILE A 147 -15.75 24.61 -24.21
CA ILE A 147 -17.07 24.73 -24.84
C ILE A 147 -17.88 23.45 -24.62
N LYS A 148 -17.31 22.28 -24.95
CA LYS A 148 -17.98 20.98 -24.76
C LYS A 148 -18.36 20.72 -23.29
N THR A 149 -17.49 21.07 -22.34
CA THR A 149 -17.78 20.96 -20.90
C THR A 149 -18.89 21.91 -20.48
N SER A 150 -18.90 23.16 -20.96
CA SER A 150 -19.97 24.13 -20.68
C SER A 150 -21.33 23.66 -21.20
N LEU A 151 -21.35 23.03 -22.37
CA LEU A 151 -22.53 22.42 -22.97
C LEU A 151 -22.89 21.04 -22.37
N ARG A 152 -22.12 20.56 -21.38
CA ARG A 152 -22.29 19.25 -20.73
C ARG A 152 -22.29 18.06 -21.70
N LEU A 153 -21.63 18.20 -22.85
CA LEU A 153 -21.48 17.15 -23.86
C LEU A 153 -20.37 16.15 -23.49
N ILE A 154 -19.45 16.57 -22.64
CA ILE A 154 -18.35 15.75 -22.12
C ILE A 154 -18.29 15.85 -20.61
N THR A 155 -17.67 14.86 -19.98
CA THR A 155 -17.47 14.81 -18.54
C THR A 155 -16.06 15.28 -18.20
N TYR A 156 -15.96 16.39 -17.46
CA TYR A 156 -14.69 16.89 -16.95
C TYR A 156 -14.58 16.59 -15.45
N LEU A 157 -13.60 15.77 -15.09
CA LEU A 157 -13.26 15.49 -13.70
C LEU A 157 -12.26 16.51 -13.18
N LYS A 158 -12.54 17.12 -12.02
CA LYS A 158 -11.58 18.03 -11.36
C LYS A 158 -10.26 17.30 -11.08
N ILE A 159 -9.13 17.93 -11.43
CA ILE A 159 -7.80 17.29 -11.48
C ILE A 159 -7.23 17.01 -10.06
N ARG A 160 -7.62 17.80 -9.04
CA ARG A 160 -7.21 17.63 -7.63
C ARG A 160 -8.26 18.26 -6.70
N PRO A 161 -9.41 17.61 -6.46
CA PRO A 161 -10.34 18.09 -5.44
C PRO A 161 -9.63 18.15 -4.08
N LYS A 162 -9.85 19.22 -3.31
CA LYS A 162 -9.30 19.34 -1.96
C LYS A 162 -10.03 18.36 -1.03
N PHE A 163 -9.30 17.84 -0.06
CA PHE A 163 -9.91 17.16 1.07
C PHE A 163 -10.32 18.20 2.11
N ASP A 164 -11.42 17.94 2.80
CA ASP A 164 -11.94 18.79 3.86
C ASP A 164 -11.26 18.48 5.21
N ILE A 165 -10.98 17.20 5.46
CA ILE A 165 -10.32 16.68 6.67
C ILE A 165 -9.49 15.43 6.35
N GLY A 166 -8.45 15.17 7.14
CA GLY A 166 -7.61 13.99 7.07
C GLY A 166 -7.50 13.25 8.40
N TYR A 167 -7.47 11.91 8.34
CA TYR A 167 -7.28 11.01 9.46
C TYR A 167 -6.02 10.16 9.23
N PHE A 168 -5.03 10.33 10.09
CA PHE A 168 -3.71 9.70 9.95
C PHE A 168 -3.24 9.14 11.28
N VAL A 169 -2.56 8.00 11.28
CA VAL A 169 -1.88 7.50 12.46
C VAL A 169 -0.57 8.26 12.67
N LEU A 170 0.13 8.56 11.58
CA LEU A 170 1.41 9.27 11.57
C LEU A 170 1.35 10.39 10.50
N PRO A 171 0.70 11.53 10.80
CA PRO A 171 0.47 12.60 9.82
C PRO A 171 1.75 13.27 9.30
N GLU A 172 2.83 13.24 10.08
CA GLU A 172 4.09 13.97 9.78
C GLU A 172 5.28 13.01 9.59
N ALA A 173 5.02 11.73 9.30
CA ALA A 173 6.05 10.69 9.20
C ALA A 173 7.19 11.02 8.21
N PHE A 174 6.89 11.79 7.17
CA PHE A 174 7.82 12.12 6.08
C PHE A 174 8.10 13.62 5.97
N GLY A 175 8.03 14.36 7.09
CA GLY A 175 8.45 15.77 7.17
C GLY A 175 7.53 16.80 6.47
N GLU A 176 6.48 16.36 5.78
CA GLU A 176 5.45 17.22 5.23
C GLU A 176 4.12 17.06 5.99
N SER A 177 3.54 18.18 6.46
CA SER A 177 2.22 18.17 7.10
C SER A 177 1.09 18.11 6.05
N PRO A 178 -0.03 17.41 6.34
CA PRO A 178 -1.17 17.37 5.44
C PRO A 178 -1.77 18.78 5.20
N PRO A 179 -2.13 19.15 3.96
CA PRO A 179 -2.60 20.50 3.60
C PRO A 179 -4.11 20.70 3.91
N MET A 180 -4.64 19.99 4.89
CA MET A 180 -6.04 20.02 5.33
C MET A 180 -6.12 19.94 6.87
N LYS A 181 -7.32 20.14 7.43
CA LYS A 181 -7.55 19.85 8.86
C LYS A 181 -7.20 18.38 9.13
N THR A 182 -6.44 18.12 10.18
CA THR A 182 -5.93 16.77 10.47
C THR A 182 -6.38 16.30 11.85
N VAL A 183 -6.74 15.02 11.93
CA VAL A 183 -6.99 14.26 13.16
C VAL A 183 -5.98 13.14 13.24
N THR A 184 -5.18 13.13 14.30
CA THR A 184 -4.28 12.03 14.61
C THR A 184 -5.08 10.90 15.25
N LEU A 185 -5.09 9.73 14.60
CA LEU A 185 -5.77 8.53 15.07
C LEU A 185 -4.96 7.85 16.16
N ASN A 186 -5.66 7.24 17.13
CA ASN A 186 -5.01 6.42 18.13
C ASN A 186 -4.52 5.11 17.49
N LYS A 187 -3.25 4.75 17.73
CA LYS A 187 -2.61 3.52 17.24
C LYS A 187 -3.33 2.25 17.72
N VAL A 188 -4.06 2.32 18.85
CA VAL A 188 -4.88 1.21 19.36
C VAL A 188 -5.91 0.73 18.34
N TRP A 189 -6.56 1.64 17.60
CA TRP A 189 -7.55 1.25 16.58
C TRP A 189 -6.92 0.48 15.41
N LEU A 190 -5.67 0.79 15.08
CA LEU A 190 -4.92 0.04 14.08
C LEU A 190 -4.60 -1.38 14.57
N LEU A 191 -4.18 -1.52 15.83
CA LEU A 191 -3.95 -2.83 16.47
C LEU A 191 -5.24 -3.66 16.53
N GLU A 192 -6.35 -3.08 16.97
CA GLU A 192 -7.66 -3.73 17.00
C GLU A 192 -8.08 -4.21 15.59
N THR A 193 -7.80 -3.40 14.56
CA THR A 193 -8.07 -3.79 13.17
C THR A 193 -7.23 -5.01 12.77
N PHE A 194 -5.93 -5.03 13.08
CA PHE A 194 -5.07 -6.19 12.81
C PHE A 194 -5.47 -7.43 13.61
N GLN A 195 -5.94 -7.25 14.85
CA GLN A 195 -6.44 -8.35 15.69
C GLN A 195 -7.64 -9.07 15.06
N LYS A 196 -8.57 -8.34 14.44
CA LYS A 196 -9.70 -8.94 13.70
C LYS A 196 -9.25 -9.79 12.51
N LEU A 197 -8.06 -9.52 11.96
CA LEU A 197 -7.51 -10.24 10.81
C LEU A 197 -6.74 -11.51 11.18
N ARG A 198 -6.43 -11.73 12.47
CA ARG A 198 -5.65 -12.88 12.95
C ARG A 198 -6.24 -14.23 12.49
N GLY A 199 -7.57 -14.34 12.44
CA GLY A 199 -8.28 -15.54 11.96
C GLY A 199 -8.08 -15.87 10.48
N LEU A 200 -7.40 -15.02 9.69
CA LEU A 200 -7.00 -15.32 8.32
C LEU A 200 -5.75 -16.22 8.25
N VAL A 201 -4.98 -16.30 9.33
CA VAL A 201 -3.74 -17.08 9.34
C VAL A 201 -4.04 -18.51 9.77
N ASN A 202 -3.62 -19.47 8.95
CA ASN A 202 -3.78 -20.90 9.24
C ASN A 202 -2.86 -21.31 10.44
N PRO A 203 -3.41 -21.80 11.57
CA PRO A 203 -2.62 -22.17 12.74
C PRO A 203 -1.64 -23.33 12.49
N GLU A 204 -2.06 -24.34 11.71
CA GLU A 204 -1.19 -25.47 11.35
C GLU A 204 0.00 -25.02 10.52
N TYR A 205 -0.21 -24.07 9.59
CA TYR A 205 0.87 -23.47 8.82
C TYR A 205 1.85 -22.73 9.74
N VAL A 206 1.36 -21.95 10.70
CA VAL A 206 2.21 -21.23 11.68
C VAL A 206 3.06 -22.20 12.49
N LEU A 207 2.48 -23.31 12.95
CA LEU A 207 3.23 -24.33 13.69
C LEU A 207 4.33 -24.95 12.83
N GLN A 208 4.01 -25.32 11.58
CA GLN A 208 5.00 -25.86 10.64
C GLN A 208 6.08 -24.83 10.30
N PHE A 209 5.71 -23.56 10.15
CA PHE A 209 6.62 -22.46 9.90
C PHE A 209 7.60 -22.29 11.06
N ARG A 210 7.10 -22.23 12.30
CA ARG A 210 7.92 -22.13 13.52
C ARG A 210 8.91 -23.29 13.63
N ASN A 211 8.47 -24.52 13.37
CA ASN A 211 9.36 -25.68 13.36
C ASN A 211 10.46 -25.58 12.31
N LYS A 212 10.18 -24.95 11.16
CA LYS A 212 11.17 -24.75 10.08
C LYS A 212 12.25 -23.70 10.42
N ILE A 213 12.01 -22.84 11.41
CA ILE A 213 12.92 -21.74 11.78
C ILE A 213 13.47 -21.86 13.21
N ALA A 214 13.07 -22.87 13.98
CA ALA A 214 13.29 -22.95 15.43
C ALA A 214 14.77 -22.93 15.85
N GLU A 215 15.68 -23.42 15.02
CA GLU A 215 17.10 -23.58 15.34
C GLU A 215 18.03 -22.68 14.50
N SER A 216 17.45 -21.76 13.72
CA SER A 216 18.19 -20.94 12.76
C SER A 216 17.95 -19.45 13.00
N PRO A 217 18.97 -18.60 12.84
CA PRO A 217 18.75 -17.16 12.70
C PRO A 217 17.79 -16.89 11.55
N VAL A 218 16.91 -15.90 11.71
CA VAL A 218 15.91 -15.55 10.69
C VAL A 218 16.17 -14.15 10.13
N SER A 219 16.26 -14.07 8.81
CA SER A 219 16.18 -12.82 8.07
C SER A 219 14.83 -12.72 7.37
N ILE A 220 14.21 -11.55 7.42
CA ILE A 220 12.93 -11.28 6.76
C ILE A 220 13.17 -10.22 5.70
N LEU A 221 12.87 -10.52 4.43
CA LEU A 221 12.90 -9.55 3.34
C LEU A 221 11.48 -9.14 2.95
N LEU A 222 11.15 -7.86 3.13
CA LEU A 222 9.94 -7.24 2.62
C LEU A 222 10.23 -6.61 1.26
N THR A 223 9.77 -7.24 0.18
CA THR A 223 10.00 -6.73 -1.17
C THR A 223 9.08 -5.53 -1.49
N SER A 224 9.38 -4.86 -2.59
CA SER A 224 8.65 -3.71 -3.12
C SER A 224 8.41 -3.91 -4.61
N ASN A 225 7.67 -2.99 -5.22
CA ASN A 225 7.22 -3.11 -6.60
C ASN A 225 7.98 -2.17 -7.57
N PHE A 226 9.31 -2.06 -7.44
CA PHE A 226 10.08 -1.04 -8.16
C PHE A 226 10.10 -1.27 -9.68
N SER A 227 10.23 -2.52 -10.13
CA SER A 227 10.14 -2.91 -11.54
C SER A 227 8.74 -2.65 -12.12
N GLU A 228 7.70 -3.02 -11.38
CA GLU A 228 6.31 -2.84 -11.79
C GLU A 228 5.94 -1.35 -11.85
N ALA A 229 6.51 -0.55 -10.94
CA ALA A 229 6.41 0.90 -10.94
C ALA A 229 7.36 1.59 -11.95
N ARG A 230 8.11 0.82 -12.75
CA ARG A 230 9.03 1.30 -13.80
C ARG A 230 10.12 2.25 -13.28
N ARG A 231 10.63 1.98 -12.09
CA ARG A 231 11.73 2.74 -11.47
C ARG A 231 13.10 2.12 -11.78
N MET A 232 13.10 0.84 -12.14
CA MET A 232 14.24 0.06 -12.61
C MET A 232 13.75 -1.17 -13.38
N SER A 233 14.66 -1.96 -13.94
CA SER A 233 14.34 -3.29 -14.51
C SER A 233 14.16 -4.33 -13.39
N GLN A 234 13.48 -5.44 -13.70
CA GLN A 234 13.34 -6.56 -12.78
C GLN A 234 14.70 -7.14 -12.37
N ASP A 235 15.62 -7.32 -13.32
CA ASP A 235 16.96 -7.85 -13.03
C ASP A 235 17.78 -6.90 -12.14
N ASN A 236 17.63 -5.58 -12.32
CA ASN A 236 18.25 -4.59 -11.41
C ASN A 236 17.65 -4.66 -10.01
N GLU A 237 16.35 -4.93 -9.89
CA GLU A 237 15.71 -5.04 -8.57
C GLU A 237 16.20 -6.26 -7.79
N ILE A 238 16.33 -7.40 -8.46
CA ILE A 238 16.89 -8.62 -7.89
C ILE A 238 18.35 -8.40 -7.48
N ALA A 239 19.15 -7.76 -8.34
CA ALA A 239 20.53 -7.40 -8.02
C ALA A 239 20.62 -6.46 -6.82
N ALA A 240 19.69 -5.49 -6.69
CA ALA A 240 19.65 -4.56 -5.58
C ALA A 240 19.39 -5.27 -4.24
N TYR A 241 18.43 -6.22 -4.20
CA TYR A 241 18.19 -7.02 -3.00
C TYR A 241 19.41 -7.85 -2.62
N ARG A 242 20.04 -8.52 -3.60
CA ARG A 242 21.25 -9.32 -3.35
C ARG A 242 22.40 -8.48 -2.82
N GLU A 243 22.74 -7.37 -3.49
CA GLU A 243 23.81 -6.46 -3.05
C GLU A 243 23.53 -5.89 -1.65
N PHE A 244 22.27 -5.57 -1.36
CA PHE A 244 21.87 -5.05 -0.05
C PHE A 244 22.01 -6.09 1.07
N LEU A 245 21.52 -7.32 0.87
CA LEU A 245 21.65 -8.39 1.86
C LEU A 245 23.12 -8.75 2.13
N ILE A 246 23.97 -8.74 1.09
CA ILE A 246 25.42 -8.97 1.24
C ILE A 246 26.06 -7.82 2.04
N ALA A 247 25.73 -6.57 1.74
CA ALA A 247 26.32 -5.40 2.38
C ALA A 247 26.00 -5.33 3.89
N GLU A 248 24.82 -5.79 4.28
CA GLU A 248 24.39 -5.84 5.69
C GLU A 248 24.92 -7.07 6.45
N GLY A 249 25.58 -7.99 5.76
CA GLY A 249 26.12 -9.23 6.30
C GLY A 249 25.05 -10.28 6.59
N ILE A 250 25.35 -11.54 6.30
CA ILE A 250 24.44 -12.68 6.49
C ILE A 250 25.10 -13.65 7.46
N GLU A 251 24.36 -14.05 8.50
CA GLU A 251 24.86 -15.01 9.47
C GLU A 251 24.83 -16.43 8.89
N PRO A 252 25.79 -17.31 9.25
CA PRO A 252 25.76 -18.70 8.84
C PRO A 252 24.43 -19.38 9.21
N ASN A 253 23.95 -20.28 8.35
CA ASN A 253 22.73 -21.08 8.58
C ASN A 253 21.45 -20.25 8.75
N THR A 254 21.43 -19.01 8.25
CA THR A 254 20.25 -18.14 8.30
C THR A 254 19.16 -18.66 7.36
N VAL A 255 17.92 -18.68 7.84
CA VAL A 255 16.71 -18.85 7.02
C VAL A 255 16.23 -17.47 6.55
N LEU A 256 16.07 -17.30 5.24
CA LEU A 256 15.45 -16.12 4.66
C LEU A 256 13.95 -16.34 4.49
N VAL A 257 13.14 -15.45 5.05
CA VAL A 257 11.70 -15.38 4.83
C VAL A 257 11.42 -14.20 3.91
N ILE A 258 10.91 -14.46 2.71
CA ILE A 258 10.54 -13.42 1.76
C ILE A 258 9.04 -13.20 1.87
N LYS A 259 8.64 -11.97 2.21
CA LYS A 259 7.25 -11.51 2.06
C LYS A 259 7.16 -10.67 0.78
N PRO A 260 6.55 -11.22 -0.29
CA PRO A 260 6.38 -10.49 -1.54
C PRO A 260 5.49 -9.25 -1.39
N HIS A 261 5.70 -8.27 -2.26
CA HIS A 261 4.74 -7.21 -2.49
C HIS A 261 3.53 -7.79 -3.23
N PRO A 262 2.28 -7.37 -2.94
CA PRO A 262 1.07 -7.84 -3.64
C PRO A 262 1.03 -7.65 -5.17
N ARG A 263 2.08 -7.09 -5.77
CA ARG A 263 2.21 -6.82 -7.20
C ARG A 263 3.38 -7.56 -7.83
N ASP A 264 4.15 -8.30 -7.04
CA ASP A 264 5.21 -9.15 -7.56
C ASP A 264 4.59 -10.31 -8.34
N ASP A 265 5.18 -10.65 -9.48
CA ASP A 265 4.81 -11.85 -10.23
C ASP A 265 5.69 -13.05 -9.84
N ASN A 266 5.21 -14.25 -10.14
CA ASN A 266 5.91 -15.49 -9.80
C ASN A 266 7.27 -15.61 -10.51
N VAL A 267 7.45 -14.95 -11.66
CA VAL A 267 8.72 -14.99 -12.42
C VAL A 267 9.79 -14.19 -11.66
N LYS A 268 9.44 -13.01 -11.16
CA LYS A 268 10.30 -12.18 -10.30
C LYS A 268 10.69 -12.94 -9.03
N LEU A 269 9.72 -13.61 -8.40
CA LEU A 269 9.96 -14.36 -7.16
C LEU A 269 10.90 -15.54 -7.38
N GLN A 270 10.71 -16.32 -8.44
CA GLN A 270 11.62 -17.44 -8.75
C GLN A 270 13.04 -16.94 -8.99
N LYS A 271 13.21 -15.90 -9.81
CA LYS A 271 14.55 -15.34 -10.07
C LYS A 271 15.19 -14.77 -8.80
N LEU A 272 14.40 -14.18 -7.90
CA LEU A 272 14.89 -13.68 -6.62
C LEU A 272 15.35 -14.83 -5.71
N GLU A 273 14.60 -15.94 -5.66
CA GLU A 273 14.99 -17.15 -4.94
C GLU A 273 16.31 -17.70 -5.48
N ASP A 274 16.40 -17.89 -6.80
CA ASP A 274 17.59 -18.41 -7.47
C ASP A 274 18.81 -17.52 -7.16
N ALA A 275 18.63 -16.20 -7.25
CA ALA A 275 19.67 -15.20 -7.00
C ALA A 275 20.05 -15.03 -5.52
N LEU A 276 19.37 -15.67 -4.58
CA LEU A 276 19.69 -15.63 -3.14
C LEU A 276 20.01 -17.02 -2.57
N SER A 277 19.82 -18.08 -3.35
CA SER A 277 19.94 -19.48 -2.92
C SER A 277 21.34 -19.88 -2.43
N ASP A 278 22.39 -19.20 -2.89
CA ASP A 278 23.77 -19.40 -2.44
C ASP A 278 24.12 -18.63 -1.16
N LEU A 279 23.26 -17.70 -0.73
CA LEU A 279 23.50 -16.84 0.44
C LEU A 279 22.82 -17.34 1.72
N PHE A 280 21.77 -18.14 1.60
CA PHE A 280 20.95 -18.60 2.71
C PHE A 280 20.82 -20.12 2.70
N ASP A 281 20.77 -20.74 3.88
CA ASP A 281 20.58 -22.18 4.01
C ASP A 281 19.21 -22.61 3.49
N LYS A 282 18.22 -21.73 3.70
CA LYS A 282 16.85 -21.96 3.27
C LYS A 282 16.15 -20.65 2.96
N ILE A 283 15.33 -20.68 1.92
CA ILE A 283 14.44 -19.59 1.55
C ILE A 283 12.99 -20.06 1.72
N ILE A 284 12.17 -19.26 2.41
CA ILE A 284 10.74 -19.46 2.57
C ILE A 284 10.04 -18.26 1.94
N ILE A 285 9.37 -18.46 0.82
CA ILE A 285 8.58 -17.43 0.16
C ILE A 285 7.12 -17.54 0.59
N LEU A 286 6.55 -16.46 1.09
CA LEU A 286 5.14 -16.38 1.47
C LEU A 286 4.26 -16.12 0.22
N SER A 287 4.22 -17.11 -0.69
CA SER A 287 3.58 -17.03 -2.01
C SER A 287 2.16 -17.59 -2.06
N GLU A 288 1.72 -18.35 -1.05
CA GLU A 288 0.34 -18.83 -0.95
C GLU A 288 -0.63 -17.64 -0.90
N PRO A 289 -1.75 -17.63 -1.65
CA PRO A 289 -2.62 -16.44 -1.75
C PRO A 289 -3.06 -15.81 -0.42
N ASP A 290 -3.40 -16.66 0.56
CA ASP A 290 -3.82 -16.24 1.89
C ASP A 290 -2.69 -15.62 2.74
N LEU A 291 -1.43 -15.76 2.33
CA LEU A 291 -0.25 -15.13 2.94
C LEU A 291 0.33 -14.02 2.06
N PHE A 292 0.22 -14.17 0.75
CA PHE A 292 0.75 -13.26 -0.25
C PHE A 292 0.05 -11.90 -0.19
N PHE A 293 -1.27 -11.88 -0.07
CA PHE A 293 -2.05 -10.62 0.02
C PHE A 293 -2.24 -10.14 1.45
N LEU A 294 -1.99 -10.99 2.45
CA LEU A 294 -2.13 -10.64 3.86
C LEU A 294 -1.16 -9.52 4.26
N PRO A 295 -1.60 -8.49 4.99
CA PRO A 295 -0.71 -7.54 5.63
C PRO A 295 0.31 -8.28 6.49
N PHE A 296 1.59 -7.98 6.30
CA PHE A 296 2.67 -8.76 6.92
C PHE A 296 2.59 -8.72 8.44
N GLU A 297 2.08 -7.63 9.00
CA GLU A 297 1.91 -7.41 10.43
C GLU A 297 1.03 -8.50 11.08
N VAL A 298 0.01 -9.00 10.36
CA VAL A 298 -0.88 -10.07 10.85
C VAL A 298 -0.12 -11.39 10.92
N PHE A 299 0.57 -11.76 9.85
CA PHE A 299 1.40 -12.98 9.86
C PHE A 299 2.53 -12.87 10.88
N PHE A 300 3.16 -11.70 10.99
CA PHE A 300 4.24 -11.45 11.93
C PHE A 300 3.78 -11.69 13.38
N ALA A 301 2.60 -11.16 13.73
CA ALA A 301 2.01 -11.34 15.05
C ALA A 301 1.79 -12.83 15.38
N GLU A 302 1.35 -13.64 14.43
CA GLU A 302 1.14 -15.08 14.66
C GLU A 302 2.44 -15.89 14.63
N ALA A 303 3.34 -15.58 13.70
CA ALA A 303 4.50 -16.43 13.44
C ALA A 303 5.66 -16.16 14.39
N PHE A 304 5.86 -14.90 14.79
CA PHE A 304 7.06 -14.45 15.49
C PHE A 304 6.81 -13.95 16.92
N LEU A 305 5.56 -13.71 17.35
CA LEU A 305 5.26 -13.29 18.71
C LEU A 305 4.86 -14.47 19.64
N PRO A 306 5.17 -14.40 20.95
CA PRO A 306 5.96 -13.36 21.62
C PRO A 306 7.43 -13.43 21.20
N LEU A 307 8.08 -12.27 21.05
CA LEU A 307 9.53 -12.25 20.83
C LEU A 307 10.21 -12.77 22.09
N ASP A 308 11.12 -13.72 21.92
CA ASP A 308 11.97 -14.16 23.02
C ASP A 308 12.85 -12.98 23.48
N SER A 309 13.09 -12.92 24.79
CA SER A 309 13.98 -11.96 25.43
C SER A 309 15.44 -12.11 24.98
N ASN A 310 15.81 -13.25 24.39
CA ASN A 310 17.12 -13.46 23.79
C ASN A 310 17.26 -12.69 22.45
N PRO A 311 18.17 -11.71 22.35
CA PRO A 311 18.39 -10.94 21.11
C PRO A 311 18.75 -11.81 19.90
N ASN A 312 19.39 -12.96 20.12
CA ASN A 312 19.79 -13.87 19.04
C ASN A 312 18.61 -14.59 18.37
N ASN A 313 17.42 -14.52 18.97
CA ASN A 313 16.19 -15.09 18.43
C ASN A 313 15.30 -14.03 17.75
N GLN A 314 15.74 -12.77 17.67
CA GLN A 314 14.97 -11.71 17.00
C GLN A 314 15.26 -11.72 15.50
N PRO A 315 14.22 -11.70 14.64
CA PRO A 315 14.43 -11.70 13.21
C PRO A 315 15.03 -10.38 12.74
N ARG A 316 16.02 -10.45 11.83
CA ARG A 316 16.56 -9.28 11.13
C ARG A 316 15.62 -8.91 9.98
N VAL A 317 14.94 -7.77 10.09
CA VAL A 317 13.99 -7.32 9.07
C VAL A 317 14.66 -6.37 8.09
N PHE A 318 14.65 -6.72 6.81
CA PHE A 318 15.11 -5.92 5.69
C PHE A 318 13.90 -5.39 4.94
N ALA A 319 13.78 -4.06 4.85
CA ALA A 319 12.62 -3.45 4.24
C ALA A 319 13.00 -2.20 3.45
N VAL A 320 12.45 -2.12 2.23
CA VAL A 320 12.76 -1.04 1.29
C VAL A 320 11.54 -0.16 1.00
N SER A 321 10.45 -0.34 1.74
CA SER A 321 9.19 0.41 1.61
C SER A 321 8.67 0.85 2.98
N THR A 322 7.51 1.52 3.01
CA THR A 322 6.86 1.94 4.27
C THR A 322 6.49 0.80 5.22
N ALA A 323 6.50 -0.46 4.74
CA ALA A 323 6.35 -1.63 5.61
C ALA A 323 7.45 -1.72 6.69
N CYS A 324 8.57 -1.03 6.52
CA CYS A 324 9.62 -0.94 7.55
C CYS A 324 9.16 -0.23 8.84
N VAL A 325 8.17 0.66 8.75
CA VAL A 325 7.70 1.47 9.88
C VAL A 325 6.63 0.74 10.69
N SER A 326 5.85 -0.13 10.07
CA SER A 326 4.70 -0.77 10.72
C SER A 326 5.09 -1.77 11.80
N LEU A 327 6.13 -2.58 11.58
CA LEU A 327 6.62 -3.50 12.60
C LEU A 327 7.21 -2.78 13.81
N LYS A 328 7.90 -1.64 13.58
CA LYS A 328 8.37 -0.78 14.66
C LYS A 328 7.20 -0.18 15.44
N LEU A 329 6.20 0.33 14.71
CA LEU A 329 5.01 0.95 15.29
C LEU A 329 4.19 -0.02 16.15
N LEU A 330 3.96 -1.24 15.68
CA LEU A 330 3.03 -2.18 16.30
C LEU A 330 3.71 -3.11 17.31
N PHE A 331 4.96 -3.51 17.05
CA PHE A 331 5.63 -4.58 17.78
C PHE A 331 7.03 -4.20 18.30
N ASN A 332 7.45 -2.94 18.14
CA ASN A 332 8.79 -2.46 18.47
C ASN A 332 9.94 -3.16 17.72
N VAL A 333 9.67 -3.74 16.54
CA VAL A 333 10.70 -4.44 15.76
C VAL A 333 11.29 -3.48 14.72
N PRO A 334 12.55 -3.03 14.88
CA PRO A 334 13.19 -2.15 13.90
C PRO A 334 13.47 -2.91 12.60
N SER A 335 13.55 -2.16 11.50
CA SER A 335 13.97 -2.68 10.20
C SER A 335 15.28 -2.03 9.76
N ILE A 336 16.08 -2.78 9.03
CA ILE A 336 17.20 -2.30 8.23
C ILE A 336 16.59 -1.74 6.93
N VAL A 337 16.74 -0.43 6.72
CA VAL A 337 15.98 0.30 5.71
C VAL A 337 16.81 0.65 4.49
N GLY A 338 16.27 0.32 3.32
CA GLY A 338 16.70 0.86 2.04
C GLY A 338 17.99 0.27 1.49
N PHE A 339 18.28 0.52 0.22
CA PHE A 339 19.44 -0.02 -0.49
C PHE A 339 20.73 0.82 -0.28
N GLY A 340 20.60 2.07 0.15
CA GLY A 340 21.74 2.98 0.29
C GLY A 340 22.18 3.61 -1.04
N GLU A 341 23.10 4.57 -0.95
CA GLU A 341 23.52 5.43 -2.06
C GLU A 341 24.16 4.67 -3.22
N GLN A 342 25.06 3.75 -2.90
CA GLN A 342 25.84 3.01 -3.90
C GLN A 342 24.94 2.15 -4.78
N ILE A 343 24.08 1.34 -4.18
CA ILE A 343 23.15 0.45 -4.89
C ILE A 343 22.11 1.29 -5.64
N THR A 344 21.56 2.31 -4.99
CA THR A 344 20.50 3.14 -5.59
C THR A 344 20.99 3.86 -6.84
N SER A 345 22.15 4.50 -6.77
CA SER A 345 22.72 5.26 -7.89
C SER A 345 23.13 4.37 -9.07
N LYS A 346 23.47 3.11 -8.80
CA LYS A 346 23.88 2.13 -9.80
C LYS A 346 22.70 1.47 -10.52
N LEU A 347 21.62 1.13 -9.79
CA LEU A 347 20.58 0.23 -10.27
C LEU A 347 19.23 0.90 -10.56
N PHE A 348 18.94 2.06 -9.99
CA PHE A 348 17.74 2.84 -10.34
C PHE A 348 17.97 3.64 -11.61
N TYR A 349 16.89 3.89 -12.37
CA TYR A 349 16.95 4.88 -13.43
C TYR A 349 17.22 6.28 -12.86
N GLU A 350 17.99 7.07 -13.60
CA GLU A 350 18.54 8.37 -13.17
C GLU A 350 17.48 9.31 -12.57
N ASN A 351 16.30 9.37 -13.17
CA ASN A 351 15.20 10.24 -12.75
C ASN A 351 14.44 9.75 -11.50
N TYR A 352 14.83 8.61 -10.92
CA TYR A 352 14.28 8.06 -9.68
C TYR A 352 15.30 7.90 -8.56
N ALA A 353 16.60 7.84 -8.87
CA ALA A 353 17.64 7.59 -7.87
C ALA A 353 17.64 8.63 -6.74
N ALA A 354 17.60 9.92 -7.07
CA ALA A 354 17.58 11.00 -6.08
C ALA A 354 16.33 10.94 -5.18
N GLY A 355 15.14 10.81 -5.78
CA GLY A 355 13.89 10.68 -5.05
C GLY A 355 13.81 9.42 -4.19
N ARG A 356 14.51 8.34 -4.60
CA ARG A 356 14.64 7.13 -3.80
C ARG A 356 15.50 7.36 -2.56
N LEU A 357 16.65 8.02 -2.69
CA LEU A 357 17.54 8.30 -1.56
C LEU A 357 16.89 9.22 -0.54
N GLU A 358 16.20 10.26 -1.00
CA GLU A 358 15.38 11.13 -0.16
C GLU A 358 14.34 10.30 0.62
N HIS A 359 13.63 9.40 -0.07
CA HIS A 359 12.66 8.54 0.60
C HIS A 359 13.27 7.58 1.62
N GLU A 360 14.46 7.03 1.38
CA GLU A 360 15.12 6.17 2.37
C GLU A 360 15.52 6.93 3.63
N GLN A 361 15.92 8.19 3.50
CA GLN A 361 16.18 9.07 4.64
C GLN A 361 14.89 9.35 5.42
N GLU A 362 13.80 9.66 4.72
CA GLU A 362 12.47 9.85 5.32
C GLU A 362 12.01 8.59 6.09
N LEU A 363 12.18 7.40 5.51
CA LEU A 363 11.81 6.13 6.16
C LEU A 363 12.65 5.87 7.42
N ARG A 364 13.98 6.09 7.38
CA ARG A 364 14.84 5.96 8.56
C ARG A 364 14.45 6.95 9.66
N ALA A 365 14.15 8.20 9.29
CA ALA A 365 13.66 9.21 10.23
C ALA A 365 12.31 8.80 10.84
N ALA A 366 11.38 8.27 10.03
CA ALA A 366 10.09 7.79 10.50
C ALA A 366 10.25 6.67 11.53
N ILE A 367 11.08 5.65 11.27
CA ILE A 367 11.35 4.57 12.24
C ILE A 367 11.90 5.10 13.56
N ASN A 368 12.84 6.06 13.50
CA ASN A 368 13.48 6.61 14.70
C ASN A 368 12.54 7.48 15.54
N ASN A 369 11.57 8.15 14.90
CA ASN A 369 10.65 9.07 15.55
C ASN A 369 9.32 8.43 15.97
N VAL A 370 9.03 7.21 15.53
CA VAL A 370 7.81 6.52 15.91
C VAL A 370 7.88 6.06 17.36
N GLU A 371 7.06 6.68 18.20
CA GLU A 371 6.82 6.22 19.57
C GLU A 371 6.13 4.86 19.55
N VAL A 372 6.68 3.92 20.31
CA VAL A 372 6.13 2.58 20.48
C VAL A 372 4.97 2.66 21.48
N PRO A 373 3.80 2.04 21.22
CA PRO A 373 2.77 1.89 22.23
C PRO A 373 3.39 1.28 23.49
N GLY A 374 3.15 1.86 24.66
CA GLY A 374 3.46 1.18 25.92
C GLY A 374 2.85 -0.22 25.85
N ILE A 375 3.68 -1.24 26.06
CA ILE A 375 3.31 -2.66 25.91
C ILE A 375 1.91 -2.86 26.49
N ILE A 376 0.96 -3.28 25.65
CA ILE A 376 -0.31 -3.80 26.15
C ILE A 376 0.05 -5.11 26.83
N SER A 377 0.48 -5.01 28.09
CA SER A 377 0.74 -6.14 28.98
C SER A 377 -0.60 -6.66 29.47
N GLU A 378 -1.45 -7.09 28.56
CA GLU A 378 -2.61 -7.90 28.93
C GLU A 378 -2.42 -9.25 28.28
N HIS A 379 -2.07 -10.21 29.14
CA HIS A 379 -2.21 -11.63 28.91
C HIS A 379 -3.65 -11.91 28.48
N HIS A 380 -3.95 -11.81 27.19
CA HIS A 380 -5.07 -12.54 26.63
C HIS A 380 -4.67 -14.00 26.59
N GLU A 381 -4.99 -14.70 27.66
CA GLU A 381 -5.07 -16.15 27.69
C GLU A 381 -5.77 -16.61 26.41
N SER A 382 -5.05 -17.39 25.59
CA SER A 382 -5.65 -18.12 24.49
C SER A 382 -6.87 -18.87 25.01
N PRO A 383 -8.03 -18.82 24.32
CA PRO A 383 -9.15 -19.65 24.72
C PRO A 383 -8.71 -21.10 24.61
N THR A 384 -8.55 -21.76 25.76
CA THR A 384 -8.45 -23.20 25.85
C THR A 384 -9.67 -23.77 25.14
N TYR A 385 -9.44 -24.42 24.00
CA TYR A 385 -10.40 -25.35 23.41
C TYR A 385 -10.63 -26.46 24.43
N GLN A 386 -11.66 -26.32 25.26
CA GLN A 386 -12.27 -27.44 25.93
C GLN A 386 -13.09 -28.18 24.88
N SER A 387 -12.61 -29.37 24.55
CA SER A 387 -13.37 -30.41 23.86
C SER A 387 -14.76 -30.57 24.47
N ILE A 388 -15.79 -30.44 23.64
CA ILE A 388 -17.09 -31.09 23.83
C ILE A 388 -17.34 -31.97 22.61
#